data_AF-A0A944AWS3-F1
#
_entry.id   AF-A0A944AWS3-F1
#
_cell.length_a   1.000
_cell.length_b   1.000
_cell.length_c   1.000
_cell.angle_alpha   90.00
_cell.angle_beta   90.00
_cell.angle_gamma   90.00
#
_symmetry.space_group_name_H-M   'P 1'
#
loop_
_entity.id
_entity.type
_entity.pdbx_description
1 polymer ?
#
loop_
_entity_poly.entity_id
_entity_poly.type
_entity_poly.pdbx_seq_one_letter_code
_entity_poly.pdbx_strand_id
1 'polypeptide(L)'
;MNRISLAVFDSDNALAFSTTKNASVDEDFSDPISCSLLPGDYHFVAVIHQANEDGEAAAIASTSQATITTSKLFSGFADNQPVTIIANQTNTVNIDLGSCITSKFQLKITDDTPANVVSCEVILNPSSSATAAYLFNPTTGFAGNTYQYRTEFFISDMNMDTFQNNLLGVNCLLSEASQHISVMVNMKDASGNIVRTRTFSDVPMKPNRITRATGSFFHSTANSSFILDTTLDPHIRVRVLSHSCTWKNYSCISYRAEIHRQRLGWKPVTNHSPLLINHLSSVRTIIRNAHAQVSES
;
A
#
# COMPACT_ATOMS: atom_id res chain seq x y z
N MET A 1 4.39 -4.18 1.35
CA MET A 1 4.23 -3.38 0.13
C MET A 1 5.36 -3.72 -0.80
N ASN A 2 5.05 -4.08 -2.04
CA ASN A 2 6.02 -4.53 -3.03
C ASN A 2 5.75 -3.96 -4.44
N ARG A 3 4.79 -3.04 -4.57
CA ARG A 3 4.51 -2.27 -5.79
C ARG A 3 4.46 -0.80 -5.50
N ILE A 4 5.10 0.01 -6.33
CA ILE A 4 5.08 1.46 -6.30
C ILE A 4 4.78 1.95 -7.72
N SER A 5 3.87 2.90 -7.83
CA SER A 5 3.66 3.71 -9.04
C SER A 5 3.75 5.17 -8.66
N LEU A 6 4.46 5.96 -9.46
CA LEU A 6 4.53 7.41 -9.35
C LEU A 6 4.23 8.01 -10.72
N ALA A 7 3.30 8.95 -10.77
CA ALA A 7 3.07 9.81 -11.93
C ALA A 7 3.08 11.26 -11.50
N VAL A 8 3.68 12.12 -12.30
CA VAL A 8 3.78 13.56 -12.07
C VAL A 8 3.07 14.27 -13.21
N PHE A 9 2.07 15.06 -12.87
CA PHE A 9 1.29 15.87 -13.81
C PHE A 9 1.63 17.35 -13.61
N ASP A 10 1.76 18.10 -14.69
CA ASP A 10 1.94 19.56 -14.61
C ASP A 10 0.62 20.29 -14.33
N SER A 11 0.66 21.62 -14.29
CA SER A 11 -0.51 22.48 -14.06
C SER A 11 -1.62 22.33 -15.12
N ASP A 12 -1.28 21.86 -16.32
CA ASP A 12 -2.22 21.62 -17.42
C ASP A 12 -2.77 20.17 -17.38
N ASN A 13 -2.44 19.41 -16.32
CA ASN A 13 -2.70 17.97 -16.16
C ASN A 13 -2.03 17.10 -17.23
N ALA A 14 -1.00 17.60 -17.91
CA ALA A 14 -0.21 16.79 -18.82
C ALA A 14 0.81 15.96 -18.03
N LEU A 15 1.03 14.72 -18.48
CA LEU A 15 1.98 13.81 -17.85
C LEU A 15 3.42 14.28 -18.10
N ALA A 16 4.10 14.72 -17.05
CA ALA A 16 5.49 15.18 -17.10
C ALA A 16 6.49 14.05 -16.80
N PHE A 17 6.12 13.09 -15.93
CA PHE A 17 6.96 11.95 -15.57
C PHE A 17 6.12 10.79 -15.05
N SER A 18 6.55 9.56 -15.28
CA SER A 18 5.97 8.38 -14.66
C SER A 18 6.99 7.28 -14.46
N THR A 19 6.86 6.50 -13.39
CA THR A 19 7.64 5.28 -13.17
C THR A 19 6.90 4.29 -12.28
N THR A 20 7.33 3.04 -12.32
CA THR A 20 6.85 1.96 -11.46
C THR A 20 8.04 1.22 -10.85
N LYS A 21 7.89 0.70 -9.63
CA LYS A 21 8.85 -0.21 -9.00
C LYS A 21 8.18 -1.48 -8.47
N ASN A 22 8.88 -2.60 -8.57
CA ASN A 22 8.49 -3.92 -8.12
C ASN A 22 9.63 -4.55 -7.32
N ALA A 23 9.37 -4.83 -6.03
CA ALA A 23 10.39 -5.31 -5.10
C ALA A 23 11.01 -6.68 -5.44
N SER A 24 10.38 -7.48 -6.31
CA SER A 24 10.93 -8.79 -6.71
C SER A 24 11.91 -8.70 -7.88
N VAL A 25 11.97 -7.57 -8.59
CA VAL A 25 12.80 -7.40 -9.79
C VAL A 25 13.71 -6.17 -9.73
N ASP A 26 13.27 -5.10 -9.06
CA ASP A 26 14.02 -3.86 -8.98
C ASP A 26 14.95 -3.86 -7.76
N GLU A 27 16.25 -3.99 -7.99
CA GLU A 27 17.27 -3.94 -6.94
C GLU A 27 17.28 -2.60 -6.19
N ASP A 28 16.84 -1.53 -6.85
CA ASP A 28 16.74 -0.18 -6.32
C ASP A 28 15.37 0.11 -5.68
N PHE A 29 14.55 -0.91 -5.36
CA PHE A 29 13.18 -0.72 -4.83
C PHE A 29 13.12 0.25 -3.63
N SER A 30 14.12 0.19 -2.74
CA SER A 30 14.22 1.06 -1.56
C SER A 30 14.85 2.43 -1.84
N ASP A 31 15.44 2.63 -3.02
CA ASP A 31 16.12 3.86 -3.36
C ASP A 31 15.12 4.95 -3.76
N PRO A 32 15.41 6.23 -3.44
CA PRO A 32 14.55 7.33 -3.84
C PRO A 32 14.35 7.35 -5.36
N ILE A 33 13.12 7.57 -5.79
CA ILE A 33 12.82 7.78 -7.21
C ILE A 33 13.43 9.10 -7.64
N SER A 34 14.23 9.08 -8.71
CA SER A 34 14.86 10.26 -9.30
C SER A 34 14.14 10.68 -10.58
N CYS A 35 13.77 11.96 -10.71
CA CYS A 35 13.19 12.52 -11.93
C CYS A 35 13.77 13.90 -12.26
N SER A 36 13.69 14.29 -13.53
CA SER A 36 14.11 15.60 -14.04
C SER A 36 12.89 16.39 -14.48
N LEU A 37 12.61 17.52 -13.83
CA LEU A 37 11.45 18.35 -14.10
C LEU A 37 11.88 19.79 -14.39
N LEU A 38 11.07 20.54 -15.15
CA LEU A 38 11.26 21.98 -15.29
C LEU A 38 10.76 22.70 -14.03
N PRO A 39 11.26 23.91 -13.72
CA PRO A 39 10.67 24.72 -12.65
C PRO A 39 9.18 24.98 -12.92
N GLY A 40 8.34 24.81 -11.91
CA GLY A 40 6.89 24.92 -12.05
C GLY A 40 6.13 24.17 -10.96
N ASP A 41 4.80 24.22 -11.03
CA ASP A 41 3.89 23.53 -10.12
C ASP A 41 3.40 22.21 -10.73
N TYR A 42 3.38 21.17 -9.90
CA TYR A 42 3.04 19.81 -10.30
C TYR A 42 2.18 19.11 -9.26
N HIS A 43 1.51 18.03 -9.70
CA HIS A 43 0.84 17.04 -8.87
C HIS A 43 1.62 15.72 -8.90
N PHE A 44 2.14 15.30 -7.76
CA PHE A 44 2.80 14.02 -7.57
C PHE A 44 1.77 13.01 -7.07
N VAL A 45 1.38 12.11 -7.95
CA VAL A 45 0.41 11.04 -7.67
C VAL A 45 1.17 9.75 -7.41
N ALA A 46 1.07 9.24 -6.19
CA ALA A 46 1.74 8.02 -5.78
C ALA A 46 0.71 6.96 -5.39
N VAL A 47 0.94 5.72 -5.81
CA VAL A 47 0.16 4.56 -5.40
C VAL A 47 1.12 3.46 -4.97
N ILE A 48 0.93 2.93 -3.76
CA ILE A 48 1.73 1.84 -3.22
C ILE A 48 0.81 0.75 -2.72
N HIS A 49 1.02 -0.46 -3.17
CA HIS A 49 0.21 -1.58 -2.69
C HIS A 49 1.02 -2.86 -2.58
N GLN A 50 0.40 -3.82 -1.92
CA GLN A 50 0.86 -5.19 -1.92
C GLN A 50 0.22 -5.90 -3.11
N ALA A 51 1.00 -6.75 -3.76
CA ALA A 51 0.56 -7.65 -4.80
C ALA A 51 1.23 -9.02 -4.61
N ASN A 52 0.72 -10.04 -5.29
CA ASN A 52 1.43 -11.31 -5.45
C ASN A 52 2.60 -11.13 -6.42
N GLU A 53 3.44 -12.17 -6.59
CA GLU A 53 4.65 -12.12 -7.43
C GLU A 53 4.37 -11.63 -8.86
N ASP A 54 3.30 -12.11 -9.49
CA ASP A 54 2.88 -11.73 -10.85
C ASP A 54 2.01 -10.47 -10.93
N GLY A 55 1.71 -9.82 -9.80
CA GLY A 55 0.85 -8.65 -9.83
C GLY A 55 1.59 -7.43 -10.39
N GLU A 56 0.88 -6.56 -11.11
CA GLU A 56 1.46 -5.32 -11.63
C GLU A 56 1.35 -4.18 -10.62
N ALA A 57 2.16 -3.13 -10.83
CA ALA A 57 1.95 -1.87 -10.14
C ALA A 57 0.68 -1.17 -10.66
N ALA A 58 0.13 -0.24 -9.87
CA ALA A 58 -1.10 0.47 -10.26
C ALA A 58 -0.88 1.34 -11.51
N ALA A 59 -1.87 1.38 -12.41
CA ALA A 59 -1.88 2.29 -13.55
C ALA A 59 -2.49 3.64 -13.11
N ILE A 60 -1.71 4.73 -13.16
CA ILE A 60 -2.17 6.08 -12.84
C ILE A 60 -2.49 6.81 -14.14
N ALA A 61 -3.76 7.15 -14.35
CA ALA A 61 -4.22 7.84 -15.56
C ALA A 61 -4.32 9.35 -15.37
N SER A 62 -4.61 9.81 -14.15
CA SER A 62 -4.70 11.23 -13.80
C SER A 62 -4.55 11.44 -12.29
N THR A 63 -4.59 12.71 -11.86
CA THR A 63 -4.61 13.12 -10.44
C THR A 63 -5.78 12.54 -9.62
N SER A 64 -6.84 12.11 -10.30
CA SER A 64 -8.06 11.60 -9.66
C SER A 64 -8.44 10.19 -10.14
N GLN A 65 -7.57 9.52 -10.89
CA GLN A 65 -7.87 8.22 -11.48
C GLN A 65 -6.64 7.30 -11.49
N ALA A 66 -6.74 6.19 -10.76
CA ALA A 66 -5.80 5.08 -10.83
C ALA A 66 -6.52 3.72 -10.79
N THR A 67 -5.87 2.68 -11.31
CA THR A 67 -6.41 1.32 -11.36
C THR A 67 -5.42 0.33 -10.75
N ILE A 68 -5.90 -0.51 -9.84
CA ILE A 68 -5.18 -1.73 -9.41
C ILE A 68 -5.81 -2.92 -10.11
N THR A 69 -5.03 -3.64 -10.90
CA THR A 69 -5.48 -4.87 -11.58
C THR A 69 -5.00 -6.09 -10.79
N THR A 70 -5.92 -6.81 -10.15
CA THR A 70 -5.61 -8.00 -9.34
C THR A 70 -6.82 -8.92 -9.17
N SER A 71 -6.59 -10.21 -9.03
CA SER A 71 -7.63 -11.18 -8.61
C SER A 71 -7.93 -11.09 -7.10
N LYS A 72 -6.97 -10.61 -6.30
CA LYS A 72 -7.09 -10.45 -4.85
C LYS A 72 -6.51 -9.12 -4.42
N LEU A 73 -7.35 -8.29 -3.82
CA LEU A 73 -6.91 -6.99 -3.32
C LEU A 73 -6.20 -7.15 -1.96
N PHE A 74 -5.05 -6.50 -1.84
CA PHE A 74 -4.30 -6.36 -0.60
C PHE A 74 -4.30 -4.91 -0.13
N SER A 75 -3.68 -4.66 1.03
CA SER A 75 -3.53 -3.30 1.54
C SER A 75 -2.84 -2.38 0.52
N GLY A 76 -3.32 -1.15 0.44
CA GLY A 76 -2.81 -0.11 -0.47
C GLY A 76 -2.86 1.28 0.14
N PHE A 77 -2.06 2.18 -0.42
CA PHE A 77 -1.93 3.58 -0.04
C PHE A 77 -1.86 4.42 -1.31
N ALA A 78 -2.40 5.63 -1.27
CA ALA A 78 -2.27 6.57 -2.37
C ALA A 78 -2.33 8.00 -1.86
N ASP A 79 -1.67 8.91 -2.59
CA ASP A 79 -1.76 10.34 -2.36
C ASP A 79 -1.61 11.10 -3.67
N ASN A 80 -2.12 12.33 -3.69
CA ASN A 80 -1.92 13.31 -4.74
C ASN A 80 -1.40 14.61 -4.09
N GLN A 81 -0.08 14.77 -4.09
CA GLN A 81 0.58 15.88 -3.42
C GLN A 81 0.90 17.01 -4.41
N PRO A 82 0.43 18.24 -4.18
CA PRO A 82 0.91 19.41 -4.93
C PRO A 82 2.36 19.74 -4.52
N VAL A 83 3.21 20.01 -5.51
CA VAL A 83 4.64 20.28 -5.33
C VAL A 83 5.09 21.38 -6.28
N THR A 84 5.82 22.37 -5.74
CA THR A 84 6.52 23.38 -6.55
C THR A 84 7.98 22.97 -6.71
N ILE A 85 8.43 22.83 -7.96
CA ILE A 85 9.83 22.58 -8.32
C ILE A 85 10.53 23.92 -8.54
N ILE A 86 11.56 24.18 -7.75
CA ILE A 86 12.33 25.42 -7.80
C ILE A 86 13.57 25.23 -8.68
N ALA A 87 13.88 26.24 -9.50
CA ALA A 87 15.01 26.23 -10.43
C ALA A 87 16.38 26.16 -9.72
N ASN A 88 17.35 25.57 -10.41
CA ASN A 88 18.78 25.55 -10.06
C ASN A 88 19.09 24.95 -8.69
N GLN A 89 18.26 24.02 -8.21
CA GLN A 89 18.51 23.28 -6.98
C GLN A 89 17.97 21.86 -7.03
N THR A 90 18.50 21.00 -6.16
CA THR A 90 17.89 19.69 -5.89
C THR A 90 16.64 19.90 -5.06
N ASN A 91 15.51 19.36 -5.51
CA ASN A 91 14.24 19.41 -4.80
C ASN A 91 13.98 18.01 -4.21
N THR A 92 13.92 17.90 -2.88
CA THR A 92 13.55 16.65 -2.21
C THR A 92 12.08 16.69 -1.83
N VAL A 93 11.30 15.73 -2.33
CA VAL A 93 9.86 15.62 -2.09
C VAL A 93 9.62 14.41 -1.21
N ASN A 94 9.06 14.60 -0.01
CA ASN A 94 8.58 13.49 0.81
C ASN A 94 7.06 13.40 0.63
N ILE A 95 6.59 12.26 0.11
CA ILE A 95 5.17 11.95 -0.07
C ILE A 95 4.70 11.18 1.16
N ASP A 96 3.86 11.85 1.98
CA ASP A 96 3.22 11.23 3.12
C ASP A 96 1.89 10.62 2.65
N LEU A 97 1.89 9.29 2.45
CA LEU A 97 0.73 8.59 1.90
C LEU A 97 -0.43 8.43 2.91
N GLY A 98 -0.26 8.94 4.13
CA GLY A 98 -1.31 8.98 5.12
C GLY A 98 -1.81 7.58 5.49
N SER A 99 -3.13 7.41 5.45
CA SER A 99 -3.83 6.19 5.88
C SER A 99 -4.02 5.19 4.73
N CYS A 100 -4.21 3.92 5.07
CA CYS A 100 -4.50 2.89 4.09
C CYS A 100 -5.82 3.21 3.36
N ILE A 101 -5.81 3.19 2.02
CA ILE A 101 -7.01 3.46 1.21
C ILE A 101 -7.97 2.27 1.21
N THR A 102 -7.50 1.08 1.55
CA THR A 102 -8.31 -0.13 1.62
C THR A 102 -8.94 -0.32 3.01
N SER A 103 -10.08 -1.00 3.03
CA SER A 103 -10.72 -1.53 4.22
C SER A 103 -10.63 -3.04 4.24
N LYS A 104 -10.74 -3.65 5.42
CA LYS A 104 -10.65 -5.10 5.58
C LYS A 104 -11.84 -5.68 6.32
N PHE A 105 -12.49 -6.67 5.74
CA PHE A 105 -13.39 -7.55 6.48
C PHE A 105 -12.60 -8.75 7.00
N GLN A 106 -12.80 -9.13 8.26
CA GLN A 106 -12.19 -10.32 8.86
C GLN A 106 -13.26 -11.24 9.44
N LEU A 107 -13.19 -12.51 9.12
CA LEU A 107 -13.98 -13.57 9.76
C LEU A 107 -13.13 -14.29 10.80
N LYS A 108 -13.67 -14.48 12.01
CA LYS A 108 -13.16 -15.38 13.04
C LYS A 108 -14.25 -16.33 13.49
N ILE A 109 -14.05 -17.61 13.25
CA ILE A 109 -15.00 -18.66 13.65
C ILE A 109 -14.58 -19.24 14.98
N THR A 110 -15.52 -19.45 15.91
CA THR A 110 -15.20 -19.92 17.26
C THR A 110 -15.57 -21.39 17.50
N ASP A 111 -16.49 -21.95 16.72
CA ASP A 111 -16.89 -23.35 16.78
C ASP A 111 -16.05 -24.25 15.87
N ASP A 112 -16.15 -25.56 16.13
CA ASP A 112 -15.37 -26.56 15.42
C ASP A 112 -15.74 -26.59 13.94
N THR A 113 -14.73 -26.66 13.09
CA THR A 113 -14.91 -26.81 11.63
C THR A 113 -15.19 -28.28 11.31
N PRO A 114 -16.28 -28.63 10.62
CA PRO A 114 -16.54 -30.00 10.19
C PRO A 114 -15.39 -30.58 9.37
N ALA A 115 -15.05 -31.85 9.61
CA ALA A 115 -13.88 -32.50 8.99
C ALA A 115 -13.92 -32.56 7.45
N ASN A 116 -15.11 -32.45 6.85
CA ASN A 116 -15.28 -32.45 5.40
C ASN A 116 -15.08 -31.07 4.75
N VAL A 117 -14.94 -29.98 5.53
CA VAL A 117 -14.69 -28.62 5.02
C VAL A 117 -13.20 -28.44 4.76
N VAL A 118 -12.84 -28.01 3.55
CA VAL A 118 -11.43 -27.77 3.15
C VAL A 118 -11.15 -26.34 2.71
N SER A 119 -12.19 -25.61 2.29
CA SER A 119 -12.06 -24.21 1.88
C SER A 119 -13.16 -23.32 2.45
N CYS A 120 -12.82 -22.04 2.61
CA CYS A 120 -13.72 -20.96 3.00
C CYS A 120 -13.62 -19.87 1.94
N GLU A 121 -14.73 -19.57 1.27
CA GLU A 121 -14.85 -18.48 0.31
C GLU A 121 -15.59 -17.31 0.96
N VAL A 122 -14.97 -16.14 0.95
CA VAL A 122 -15.56 -14.89 1.44
C VAL A 122 -15.77 -13.95 0.25
N ILE A 123 -17.00 -13.48 0.09
CA ILE A 123 -17.42 -12.57 -0.99
C ILE A 123 -18.03 -11.31 -0.38
N LEU A 124 -17.40 -10.17 -0.64
CA LEU A 124 -17.92 -8.84 -0.30
C LEU A 124 -18.72 -8.32 -1.50
N ASN A 125 -19.89 -7.71 -1.25
CA ASN A 125 -20.84 -7.23 -2.25
C ASN A 125 -21.18 -8.31 -3.31
N PRO A 126 -21.76 -9.46 -2.91
CA PRO A 126 -22.04 -10.57 -3.81
C PRO A 126 -23.00 -10.22 -4.97
N SER A 127 -23.79 -9.16 -4.86
CA SER A 127 -24.67 -8.64 -5.93
C SER A 127 -23.97 -7.73 -6.94
N SER A 128 -22.75 -7.26 -6.64
CA SER A 128 -21.96 -6.42 -7.55
C SER A 128 -21.25 -7.27 -8.61
N SER A 129 -20.87 -6.64 -9.72
CA SER A 129 -20.10 -7.29 -10.77
C SER A 129 -18.68 -7.62 -10.29
N ALA A 130 -18.21 -8.83 -10.62
CA ALA A 130 -16.81 -9.20 -10.45
C ALA A 130 -15.94 -8.46 -11.48
N THR A 131 -14.80 -7.96 -11.04
CA THR A 131 -13.80 -7.34 -11.89
C THR A 131 -12.42 -7.68 -11.33
N ALA A 132 -11.41 -7.69 -12.19
CA ALA A 132 -10.02 -7.68 -11.76
C ALA A 132 -9.44 -6.26 -11.74
N ALA A 133 -10.11 -5.28 -12.37
CA ALA A 133 -9.65 -3.90 -12.48
C ALA A 133 -10.43 -2.99 -11.52
N TYR A 134 -9.78 -2.58 -10.44
CA TYR A 134 -10.37 -1.73 -9.42
C TYR A 134 -9.95 -0.27 -9.64
N LEU A 135 -10.85 0.52 -10.24
CA LEU A 135 -10.67 1.95 -10.42
C LEU A 135 -10.95 2.70 -9.11
N PHE A 136 -10.09 3.64 -8.75
CA PHE A 136 -10.22 4.50 -7.58
C PHE A 136 -9.60 5.89 -7.81
N ASN A 137 -9.89 6.82 -6.90
CA ASN A 137 -9.34 8.17 -6.92
C ASN A 137 -8.17 8.28 -5.91
N PRO A 138 -6.92 8.51 -6.36
CA PRO A 138 -5.75 8.63 -5.48
C PRO A 138 -5.82 9.75 -4.43
N THR A 139 -6.57 10.82 -4.72
CA THR A 139 -6.72 11.96 -3.79
C THR A 139 -7.64 11.62 -2.62
N THR A 140 -8.64 10.77 -2.83
CA THR A 140 -9.65 10.44 -1.80
C THR A 140 -9.50 9.02 -1.25
N GLY A 141 -8.83 8.13 -1.98
CA GLY A 141 -8.78 6.70 -1.70
C GLY A 141 -10.06 5.93 -2.08
N PHE A 142 -11.10 6.60 -2.59
CA PHE A 142 -12.39 5.96 -2.87
C PHE A 142 -12.43 5.27 -4.22
N ALA A 143 -13.07 4.10 -4.26
CA ALA A 143 -13.41 3.38 -5.46
C ALA A 143 -14.36 4.20 -6.35
N GLY A 144 -14.18 4.12 -7.67
CA GLY A 144 -15.08 4.74 -8.63
C GLY A 144 -16.45 4.06 -8.72
N ASN A 145 -16.58 2.82 -8.22
CA ASN A 145 -17.81 2.03 -8.20
C ASN A 145 -17.82 1.08 -6.98
N THR A 146 -18.97 0.47 -6.69
CA THR A 146 -19.05 -0.66 -5.76
C THR A 146 -18.67 -1.96 -6.48
N TYR A 147 -17.56 -2.58 -6.06
CA TYR A 147 -17.06 -3.82 -6.64
C TYR A 147 -17.37 -5.05 -5.77
N GLN A 148 -17.44 -6.22 -6.40
CA GLN A 148 -17.38 -7.50 -5.71
C GLN A 148 -15.92 -7.85 -5.42
N TYR A 149 -15.64 -8.27 -4.18
CA TYR A 149 -14.33 -8.79 -3.78
C TYR A 149 -14.48 -10.23 -3.32
N ARG A 150 -13.70 -11.14 -3.90
CA ARG A 150 -13.75 -12.57 -3.57
C ARG A 150 -12.38 -13.04 -3.14
N THR A 151 -12.32 -13.88 -2.11
CA THR A 151 -11.13 -14.64 -1.77
C THR A 151 -11.54 -16.00 -1.25
N GLU A 152 -10.90 -17.04 -1.75
CA GLU A 152 -10.99 -18.39 -1.22
C GLU A 152 -9.74 -18.70 -0.40
N PHE A 153 -9.95 -19.27 0.78
CA PHE A 153 -8.92 -19.69 1.72
C PHE A 153 -8.98 -21.21 1.81
N PHE A 154 -7.87 -21.89 1.54
CA PHE A 154 -7.75 -23.32 1.71
C PHE A 154 -6.99 -23.62 3.01
N ILE A 155 -7.44 -24.64 3.74
CA ILE A 155 -6.77 -25.11 4.96
C ILE A 155 -5.31 -25.49 4.67
N SER A 156 -5.07 -26.16 3.53
CA SER A 156 -3.73 -26.55 3.06
C SER A 156 -2.81 -25.36 2.87
N ASP A 157 -3.27 -24.31 2.19
CA ASP A 157 -2.46 -23.16 1.81
C ASP A 157 -2.06 -22.31 3.02
N MET A 158 -2.86 -22.41 4.09
CA MET A 158 -2.64 -21.69 5.34
C MET A 158 -1.84 -22.52 6.37
N ASN A 159 -1.44 -23.77 6.04
CA ASN A 159 -0.80 -24.71 6.97
C ASN A 159 -1.57 -24.83 8.30
N MET A 160 -2.89 -25.00 8.22
CA MET A 160 -3.77 -25.15 9.37
C MET A 160 -4.42 -26.53 9.33
N ASP A 161 -5.00 -26.94 10.47
CA ASP A 161 -5.86 -28.13 10.52
C ASP A 161 -7.36 -27.77 10.53
N THR A 162 -7.69 -26.50 10.78
CA THR A 162 -9.06 -26.01 10.96
C THR A 162 -9.18 -24.50 10.74
N PHE A 163 -10.36 -23.99 10.40
CA PHE A 163 -10.65 -22.55 10.37
C PHE A 163 -10.96 -21.97 11.75
N GLN A 164 -11.19 -22.82 12.75
CA GLN A 164 -11.51 -22.38 14.11
C GLN A 164 -10.40 -21.49 14.67
N ASN A 165 -10.80 -20.36 15.25
CA ASN A 165 -9.97 -19.32 15.84
C ASN A 165 -8.97 -18.62 14.90
N ASN A 166 -8.98 -18.95 13.61
CA ASN A 166 -8.14 -18.34 12.60
C ASN A 166 -8.83 -17.13 11.94
N LEU A 167 -8.01 -16.16 11.49
CA LEU A 167 -8.50 -14.91 10.90
C LEU A 167 -8.45 -14.98 9.37
N LEU A 168 -9.62 -14.96 8.74
CA LEU A 168 -9.75 -14.95 7.29
C LEU A 168 -10.12 -13.54 6.82
N GLY A 169 -9.22 -12.89 6.07
CA GLY A 169 -9.32 -11.45 5.79
C GLY A 169 -9.40 -11.11 4.30
N VAL A 170 -10.40 -10.34 3.90
CA VAL A 170 -10.58 -9.82 2.54
C VAL A 170 -10.48 -8.30 2.55
N ASN A 171 -9.63 -7.73 1.70
CA ASN A 171 -9.54 -6.27 1.54
C ASN A 171 -10.47 -5.80 0.41
N CYS A 172 -10.94 -4.56 0.54
CA CYS A 172 -11.79 -3.88 -0.42
C CYS A 172 -11.44 -2.39 -0.50
N LEU A 173 -11.88 -1.74 -1.57
CA LEU A 173 -11.97 -0.28 -1.64
C LEU A 173 -13.45 0.08 -1.47
N LEU A 174 -13.72 1.14 -0.71
CA LEU A 174 -15.07 1.66 -0.53
C LEU A 174 -15.30 2.83 -1.49
N SER A 175 -16.53 3.01 -1.96
CA SER A 175 -16.89 4.16 -2.81
C SER A 175 -17.12 5.44 -2.03
N GLU A 176 -17.11 5.37 -0.70
CA GLU A 176 -17.49 6.46 0.21
C GLU A 176 -16.90 6.26 1.61
N ALA A 177 -16.90 7.33 2.42
CA ALA A 177 -16.25 7.37 3.72
C ALA A 177 -16.85 6.42 4.78
N SER A 178 -18.09 6.01 4.58
CA SER A 178 -18.81 5.05 5.42
C SER A 178 -19.79 4.30 4.53
N GLN A 179 -19.67 2.99 4.46
CA GLN A 179 -20.51 2.16 3.61
C GLN A 179 -20.99 0.94 4.39
N HIS A 180 -22.22 0.52 4.13
CA HIS A 180 -22.73 -0.77 4.62
C HIS A 180 -22.72 -1.76 3.46
N ILE A 181 -22.07 -2.91 3.67
CA ILE A 181 -21.89 -3.93 2.62
C ILE A 181 -22.55 -5.24 3.00
N SER A 182 -22.86 -6.05 2.00
CA SER A 182 -23.25 -7.45 2.21
C SER A 182 -22.04 -8.35 2.09
N VAL A 183 -21.90 -9.30 3.02
CA VAL A 183 -20.82 -10.30 2.99
C VAL A 183 -21.43 -11.69 2.95
N MET A 184 -21.01 -12.51 2.00
CA MET A 184 -21.38 -13.92 1.90
C MET A 184 -20.15 -14.78 2.18
N VAL A 185 -20.32 -15.81 2.99
CA VAL A 185 -19.28 -16.77 3.34
C VAL A 185 -19.78 -18.17 3.01
N ASN A 186 -19.03 -18.89 2.20
CA ASN A 186 -19.30 -20.27 1.80
C ASN A 186 -18.19 -21.18 2.31
N MET A 187 -18.54 -22.20 3.08
CA MET A 187 -17.66 -23.30 3.46
C MET A 187 -17.85 -24.43 2.47
N LYS A 188 -16.77 -24.94 1.89
CA LYS A 188 -16.84 -25.96 0.83
C LYS A 188 -16.04 -27.20 1.18
N ASP A 189 -16.50 -28.33 0.64
CA ASP A 189 -15.79 -29.60 0.70
C ASP A 189 -14.72 -29.73 -0.40
N ALA A 190 -13.99 -30.84 -0.41
CA ALA A 190 -12.94 -31.11 -1.39
C ALA A 190 -13.43 -31.24 -2.84
N SER A 191 -14.74 -31.44 -3.04
CA SER A 191 -15.37 -31.46 -4.37
C SER A 191 -15.86 -30.07 -4.80
N GLY A 192 -15.69 -29.05 -3.95
CA GLY A 192 -16.18 -27.69 -4.17
C GLY A 192 -17.67 -27.51 -3.85
N ASN A 193 -18.34 -28.52 -3.28
CA ASN A 193 -19.74 -28.36 -2.88
C ASN A 193 -19.84 -27.52 -1.62
N ILE A 194 -20.86 -26.67 -1.56
CA ILE A 194 -21.13 -25.84 -0.39
C ILE A 194 -21.66 -26.72 0.75
N VAL A 195 -20.90 -26.81 1.82
CA VAL A 195 -21.30 -27.44 3.09
C VAL A 195 -22.18 -26.48 3.89
N ARG A 196 -21.85 -25.19 3.90
CA ARG A 196 -22.59 -24.17 4.65
C ARG A 196 -22.39 -22.77 4.07
N THR A 197 -23.46 -21.98 4.02
CA THR A 197 -23.40 -20.55 3.70
C THR A 197 -23.89 -19.71 4.88
N ARG A 198 -23.25 -18.56 5.08
CA ARG A 198 -23.75 -17.47 5.94
C ARG A 198 -23.67 -16.15 5.20
N THR A 199 -24.63 -15.27 5.49
CA THR A 199 -24.67 -13.92 4.94
C THR A 199 -24.76 -12.93 6.08
N PHE A 200 -23.89 -11.92 6.05
CA PHE A 200 -23.96 -10.73 6.87
C PHE A 200 -24.54 -9.62 6.01
N SER A 201 -25.80 -9.27 6.26
CA SER A 201 -26.37 -8.05 5.72
C SER A 201 -25.90 -6.86 6.57
N ASP A 202 -25.70 -5.72 5.94
CA ASP A 202 -25.50 -4.44 6.62
C ASP A 202 -24.20 -4.32 7.46
N VAL A 203 -23.08 -4.85 6.96
CA VAL A 203 -21.78 -4.76 7.64
C VAL A 203 -21.21 -3.34 7.50
N PRO A 204 -21.00 -2.59 8.59
CA PRO A 204 -20.43 -1.26 8.53
C PRO A 204 -18.93 -1.32 8.21
N MET A 205 -18.53 -0.58 7.19
CA MET A 205 -17.16 -0.50 6.70
C MET A 205 -16.74 0.97 6.58
N LYS A 206 -15.47 1.24 6.92
CA LYS A 206 -14.83 2.55 6.74
C LYS A 206 -13.41 2.37 6.19
N PRO A 207 -12.88 3.32 5.41
CA PRO A 207 -11.49 3.28 4.96
C PRO A 207 -10.52 3.19 6.14
N ASN A 208 -9.36 2.58 5.92
CA ASN A 208 -8.34 2.41 6.96
C ASN A 208 -8.86 1.73 8.24
N ARG A 209 -9.80 0.79 8.09
CA ARG A 209 -10.35 0.01 9.21
C ARG A 209 -10.45 -1.47 8.88
N ILE A 210 -10.35 -2.25 9.94
CA ILE A 210 -10.64 -3.68 9.94
C ILE A 210 -11.98 -3.87 10.66
N THR A 211 -13.01 -4.36 9.95
CA THR A 211 -14.28 -4.81 10.53
C THR A 211 -14.23 -6.31 10.70
N ARG A 212 -14.29 -6.80 11.93
CA ARG A 212 -14.17 -8.23 12.26
C ARG A 212 -15.49 -8.81 12.72
N ALA A 213 -15.98 -9.84 12.03
CA ALA A 213 -17.06 -10.71 12.46
C ALA A 213 -16.50 -11.90 13.25
N THR A 214 -16.79 -11.97 14.56
CA THR A 214 -16.41 -13.10 15.43
C THR A 214 -17.63 -13.85 15.94
N GLY A 215 -17.72 -15.16 15.72
CA GLY A 215 -18.84 -15.95 16.22
C GLY A 215 -18.85 -17.41 15.76
N SER A 216 -19.92 -18.11 16.11
CA SER A 216 -20.16 -19.49 15.67
C SER A 216 -20.76 -19.53 14.27
N PHE A 217 -20.21 -20.39 13.41
CA PHE A 217 -20.59 -20.50 12.00
C PHE A 217 -21.46 -21.73 11.73
N PHE A 218 -21.10 -22.88 12.30
CA PHE A 218 -21.66 -24.20 12.00
C PHE A 218 -22.76 -24.64 12.96
N HIS A 219 -22.84 -24.04 14.15
CA HIS A 219 -23.87 -24.39 15.13
C HIS A 219 -25.30 -24.14 14.60
N SER A 220 -26.22 -25.03 14.96
CA SER A 220 -27.52 -25.24 14.30
C SER A 220 -28.65 -24.32 14.78
N THR A 221 -28.42 -23.43 15.75
CA THR A 221 -29.43 -22.48 16.19
C THR A 221 -29.54 -21.30 15.22
N ALA A 222 -30.76 -20.82 15.00
CA ALA A 222 -31.09 -19.70 14.11
C ALA A 222 -30.42 -18.36 14.50
N ASN A 223 -29.71 -18.31 15.64
CA ASN A 223 -29.06 -17.13 16.19
C ASN A 223 -27.56 -17.36 16.29
N SER A 224 -26.85 -17.36 15.16
CA SER A 224 -25.40 -17.18 15.17
C SER A 224 -25.10 -15.74 15.60
N SER A 225 -24.59 -15.53 16.81
CA SER A 225 -24.20 -14.20 17.30
C SER A 225 -22.79 -13.86 16.81
N PHE A 226 -22.69 -13.03 15.78
CA PHE A 226 -21.42 -12.42 15.40
C PHE A 226 -21.30 -11.04 16.04
N ILE A 227 -20.16 -10.79 16.70
CA ILE A 227 -19.79 -9.44 17.15
C ILE A 227 -18.98 -8.79 16.04
N LEU A 228 -19.31 -7.54 15.71
CA LEU A 228 -18.61 -6.71 14.74
C LEU A 228 -17.77 -5.65 15.47
N ASP A 229 -16.45 -5.81 15.42
CA ASP A 229 -15.50 -4.84 15.99
C ASP A 229 -14.73 -4.12 14.89
N THR A 230 -14.42 -2.83 15.09
CA THR A 230 -13.72 -1.99 14.11
C THR A 230 -12.44 -1.38 14.68
N THR A 231 -11.29 -1.63 14.06
CA THR A 231 -9.97 -1.10 14.50
C THR A 231 -9.20 -0.38 13.38
N LEU A 232 -8.28 0.53 13.74
CA LEU A 232 -7.37 1.25 12.83
C LEU A 232 -6.30 0.34 12.19
N ASP A 233 -5.92 0.64 10.94
CA ASP A 233 -4.75 0.06 10.23
C ASP A 233 -3.60 1.11 10.18
N PRO A 234 -2.30 0.72 10.13
CA PRO A 234 -1.17 1.63 10.30
C PRO A 234 -0.81 2.45 9.03
N HIS A 235 0.04 3.48 9.21
CA HIS A 235 0.45 4.49 8.20
C HIS A 235 1.80 4.19 7.49
N ILE A 236 2.05 4.74 6.28
CA ILE A 236 3.30 4.59 5.48
C ILE A 236 3.78 5.93 4.88
N ARG A 237 5.11 6.11 4.71
CA ARG A 237 5.76 7.28 4.06
C ARG A 237 6.72 6.89 2.94
N VAL A 238 6.83 7.71 1.89
CA VAL A 238 7.78 7.55 0.76
C VAL A 238 8.57 8.83 0.46
N ARG A 239 9.82 8.67 0.01
CA ARG A 239 10.72 9.78 -0.35
C ARG A 239 11.04 9.74 -1.84
N VAL A 240 10.96 10.89 -2.48
CA VAL A 240 11.27 11.14 -3.90
C VAL A 240 12.34 12.24 -3.98
N LEU A 241 13.31 12.05 -4.88
CA LEU A 241 14.33 13.05 -5.20
C LEU A 241 14.05 13.58 -6.60
N SER A 242 13.99 14.90 -6.76
CA SER A 242 13.77 15.54 -8.05
C SER A 242 14.86 16.57 -8.32
N HIS A 243 15.29 16.64 -9.57
CA HIS A 243 16.26 17.61 -10.02
C HIS A 243 15.57 18.55 -11.00
N SER A 244 15.74 19.86 -10.80
CA SER A 244 15.31 20.83 -11.81
C SER A 244 16.34 20.83 -12.95
N CYS A 245 15.94 20.65 -14.21
CA CYS A 245 16.84 20.91 -15.34
C CYS A 245 16.55 22.30 -15.93
N THR A 246 17.60 23.10 -16.16
CA THR A 246 17.51 24.38 -16.89
C THR A 246 17.88 24.17 -18.35
N TRP A 247 17.02 24.62 -19.28
CA TRP A 247 17.34 24.66 -20.71
C TRP A 247 18.29 25.82 -21.02
N LYS A 248 19.53 25.74 -20.54
CA LYS A 248 20.67 26.49 -21.08
C LYS A 248 21.93 25.62 -20.94
N ASN A 249 22.27 24.96 -22.04
CA ASN A 249 23.51 24.21 -22.30
C ASN A 249 23.72 22.92 -21.47
N TYR A 250 23.58 21.79 -22.16
CA TYR A 250 24.08 20.44 -21.86
C TYR A 250 24.79 20.24 -20.50
N SER A 251 24.06 19.74 -19.50
CA SER A 251 24.44 18.63 -18.59
C SER A 251 23.52 18.62 -17.36
N CYS A 252 22.64 17.62 -17.23
CA CYS A 252 21.95 17.38 -15.96
C CYS A 252 22.86 16.42 -15.15
N ILE A 253 23.57 16.96 -14.16
CA ILE A 253 24.49 16.22 -13.29
C ILE A 253 23.66 15.54 -12.18
N SER A 254 23.62 14.21 -12.20
CA SER A 254 23.00 13.40 -11.14
C SER A 254 24.00 13.17 -9.99
N TYR A 255 23.60 13.47 -8.75
CA TYR A 255 24.35 13.11 -7.55
C TYR A 255 23.56 12.10 -6.71
N ARG A 256 24.25 11.03 -6.28
CA ARG A 256 23.76 9.93 -5.44
C ARG A 256 23.69 10.39 -3.97
N ALA A 257 22.57 10.18 -3.27
CA ALA A 257 22.42 10.47 -1.84
C ALA A 257 22.04 9.21 -1.05
N GLU A 258 22.81 8.90 0.00
CA GLU A 258 22.56 7.81 0.97
C GLU A 258 21.54 8.22 2.05
N ILE A 259 20.78 7.25 2.59
CA ILE A 259 19.81 7.48 3.68
C ILE A 259 20.18 6.66 4.93
N HIS A 260 20.27 7.35 6.08
CA HIS A 260 20.31 6.74 7.41
C HIS A 260 18.90 6.36 7.92
N ARG A 261 18.77 5.17 8.52
CA ARG A 261 17.61 4.76 9.34
C ARG A 261 17.70 5.38 10.73
N GLN A 262 16.65 6.07 11.19
CA GLN A 262 16.39 6.27 12.62
C GLN A 262 15.25 5.35 13.07
N ARG A 263 15.50 4.54 14.11
CA ARG A 263 14.46 3.83 14.89
C ARG A 263 14.05 4.71 16.06
N LEU A 264 12.74 4.87 16.29
CA LEU A 264 12.17 5.58 17.44
C LEU A 264 11.59 4.58 18.46
N GLY A 265 11.91 4.78 19.76
CA GLY A 265 11.18 4.29 20.95
C GLY A 265 12.00 3.42 21.94
N TRP A 266 12.63 4.00 22.99
CA TRP A 266 12.23 4.12 24.43
C TRP A 266 12.25 2.81 25.25
N LYS A 267 12.93 2.67 26.42
CA LYS A 267 12.83 3.39 27.72
C LYS A 267 14.11 3.28 28.60
N PRO A 268 14.22 4.03 29.72
CA PRO A 268 15.47 4.25 30.47
C PRO A 268 15.70 3.25 31.62
N VAL A 269 16.97 2.97 31.95
CA VAL A 269 17.41 2.47 33.26
C VAL A 269 18.73 3.17 33.64
N THR A 270 18.80 3.61 34.89
CA THR A 270 19.82 4.44 35.54
C THR A 270 21.08 3.69 35.99
N ASN A 271 22.19 4.43 36.02
CA ASN A 271 23.42 4.31 36.83
C ASN A 271 24.37 3.11 36.59
N HIS A 272 25.57 3.38 36.02
CA HIS A 272 26.82 3.66 36.75
C HIS A 272 27.97 3.94 35.75
N SER A 273 28.77 4.97 36.01
CA SER A 273 29.94 5.47 35.25
C SER A 273 31.18 4.55 35.38
N PRO A 274 32.38 4.96 34.88
CA PRO A 274 32.85 5.19 33.50
C PRO A 274 34.08 4.29 33.18
N LEU A 275 34.71 4.39 31.98
CA LEU A 275 36.18 4.40 31.73
C LEU A 275 36.57 4.04 30.27
N LEU A 276 37.31 4.97 29.65
CA LEU A 276 38.58 4.82 28.90
C LEU A 276 38.69 4.14 27.50
N ILE A 277 39.28 4.96 26.60
CA ILE A 277 40.42 4.72 25.66
C ILE A 277 40.15 4.30 24.20
N ASN A 278 40.50 5.25 23.32
CA ASN A 278 41.20 5.20 22.02
C ASN A 278 41.35 3.86 21.28
N HIS A 279 41.07 3.85 19.96
CA HIS A 279 42.12 3.90 18.92
C HIS A 279 41.55 3.91 17.47
N LEU A 280 42.07 4.84 16.68
CA LEU A 280 42.49 4.75 15.27
C LEU A 280 41.55 4.29 14.12
N SER A 281 41.31 5.25 13.22
CA SER A 281 42.00 5.39 11.91
C SER A 281 41.19 5.27 10.62
N SER A 282 41.55 6.18 9.70
CA SER A 282 41.39 6.16 8.24
C SER A 282 39.95 6.44 7.76
N VAL A 283 39.65 7.55 7.07
CA VAL A 283 40.15 7.93 5.74
C VAL A 283 39.88 9.43 5.50
N ARG A 284 40.93 10.21 5.21
CA ARG A 284 40.89 11.41 4.36
C ARG A 284 41.63 11.02 3.09
N THR A 285 41.19 11.37 1.88
CA THR A 285 41.84 12.43 1.08
C THR A 285 41.28 12.46 -0.36
N ILE A 286 40.76 13.64 -0.74
CA ILE A 286 40.85 14.37 -2.04
C ILE A 286 40.01 13.88 -3.24
N ILE A 287 39.15 14.77 -3.80
CA ILE A 287 39.43 15.63 -4.99
C ILE A 287 38.51 16.88 -4.95
N ARG A 288 39.13 18.06 -4.78
CA ARG A 288 38.65 19.36 -5.28
C ARG A 288 39.50 19.68 -6.51
N ASN A 289 38.88 20.10 -7.61
CA ASN A 289 39.40 21.12 -8.54
C ASN A 289 38.50 21.21 -9.78
N ALA A 290 37.76 22.31 -9.92
CA ALA A 290 37.41 22.92 -11.20
C ALA A 290 36.74 24.28 -10.92
N HIS A 291 37.50 25.37 -10.94
CA HIS A 291 37.06 26.70 -11.38
C HIS A 291 38.26 27.68 -11.38
N ALA A 292 38.25 28.58 -12.39
CA ALA A 292 39.26 29.57 -12.81
C ALA A 292 40.34 28.98 -13.75
N GLN A 293 40.43 29.33 -15.04
CA GLN A 293 40.41 30.68 -15.60
C GLN A 293 39.83 30.74 -17.03
N VAL A 294 39.05 31.79 -17.33
CA VAL A 294 38.96 32.43 -18.68
C VAL A 294 38.81 33.93 -18.48
N SER A 295 39.90 34.66 -18.70
CA SER A 295 40.06 36.07 -19.10
C SER A 295 41.59 36.25 -19.21
N GLU A 296 42.24 36.64 -20.30
CA GLU A 296 41.98 37.67 -21.30
C GLU A 296 42.72 37.33 -22.63
N SER A 297 42.30 38.02 -23.70
CA SER A 297 42.85 38.10 -25.09
C SER A 297 42.81 36.85 -25.98
#